data_AF-A0AAU4PNI2-F1
#
_entry.id   AF-A0AAU4PNI2-F1
#
_cell.length_a   1.000
_cell.length_b   1.000
_cell.length_c   1.000
_cell.angle_alpha   90.00
_cell.angle_beta   90.00
_cell.angle_gamma   90.00
#
_symmetry.space_group_name_H-M   'P 1'
#
loop_
_entity.id
_entity.type
_entity.pdbx_description
1 polymer ?
#
loop_
_entity_poly.entity_id
_entity_poly.type
_entity_poly.pdbx_seq_one_letter_code
_entity_poly.pdbx_strand_id
1 'polypeptide(L)'
;MAEGLKWIGQHCVDPPMRGGMRGGIALTAMRGIAVEELLQRLKSRPEDIADPVAYRDFTVSRDVSHLTPCMYGTSGDWAYVLEHGDSCTWYEWWFDDEAVVRPRSGEELVCIHPNVSVNPSMLVYAPGDGGVHLAEFGAPIGRGVGQDPTHRLAALNAGLVSAGAVHPGETEGGSVPQWRAQLDAEHGGLHGLVWQAVGDTLGIDIPRADVEQGRLPVALLTGPYA
;
A
#
# COMPACT_ATOMS: atom_id res chain seq x y z
N MET A 1 -3.13 22.54 2.29
CA MET A 1 -3.58 21.19 1.93
C MET A 1 -2.48 20.24 2.34
N ALA A 2 -2.76 19.20 3.13
CA ALA A 2 -1.79 18.12 3.32
C ALA A 2 -1.55 17.48 1.94
N GLU A 3 -0.31 17.10 1.61
CA GLU A 3 0.01 16.45 0.33
C GLU A 3 -0.57 15.02 0.22
N GLY A 4 -1.35 14.58 1.21
CA GLY A 4 -1.92 13.24 1.30
C GLY A 4 -0.85 12.17 1.20
N LEU A 5 -1.18 11.02 0.60
CA LEU A 5 -0.20 9.97 0.34
C LEU A 5 0.59 10.16 -0.96
N LYS A 6 0.34 11.25 -1.71
CA LYS A 6 0.95 11.50 -3.03
C LYS A 6 2.47 11.43 -2.99
N TRP A 7 3.07 11.96 -1.92
CA TRP A 7 4.52 12.00 -1.75
C TRP A 7 5.15 10.59 -1.76
N ILE A 8 4.46 9.55 -1.28
CA ILE A 8 4.97 8.18 -1.32
C ILE A 8 5.07 7.70 -2.77
N GLY A 9 3.99 7.88 -3.54
CA GLY A 9 3.95 7.49 -4.94
C GLY A 9 4.98 8.23 -5.81
N GLN A 10 5.23 9.51 -5.53
CA GLN A 10 6.24 10.31 -6.25
C GLN A 10 7.68 9.85 -6.01
N HIS A 11 7.93 9.17 -4.90
CA HIS A 11 9.24 8.68 -4.51
C HIS A 11 9.38 7.16 -4.73
N CYS A 12 8.43 6.49 -5.40
CA CYS A 12 8.44 5.02 -5.53
C CYS A 12 9.72 4.44 -6.13
N VAL A 13 10.42 5.17 -7.00
CA VAL A 13 11.70 4.74 -7.63
C VAL A 13 12.95 5.24 -6.89
N ASP A 14 12.77 6.02 -5.83
CA ASP A 14 13.91 6.52 -5.04
C ASP A 14 14.56 5.36 -4.27
N PRO A 15 15.89 5.40 -4.08
CA PRO A 15 16.57 4.38 -3.32
C PRO A 15 16.17 4.43 -1.83
N PRO A 16 16.39 3.33 -1.10
CA PRO A 16 16.30 3.29 0.35
C PRO A 16 17.05 4.42 1.05
N MET A 17 16.43 5.00 2.09
CA MET A 17 17.10 5.97 2.96
C MET A 17 17.58 5.31 4.26
N ARG A 18 18.71 5.79 4.80
CA ARG A 18 19.14 5.39 6.14
C ARG A 18 18.31 6.10 7.21
N GLY A 19 17.79 5.34 8.17
CA GLY A 19 17.10 5.87 9.34
C GLY A 19 15.65 6.32 9.11
N GLY A 20 15.05 5.97 7.97
CA GLY A 20 13.67 6.29 7.61
C GLY A 20 13.27 5.68 6.27
N MET A 21 12.09 6.01 5.77
CA MET A 21 11.61 5.57 4.46
C MET A 21 11.23 6.76 3.59
N ARG A 22 11.58 6.69 2.31
CA ARG A 22 11.18 7.70 1.32
C ARG A 22 10.85 7.05 -0.02
N GLY A 23 11.71 6.13 -0.47
CA GLY A 23 11.52 5.40 -1.72
C GLY A 23 11.24 3.92 -1.53
N GLY A 24 10.65 3.34 -2.58
CA GLY A 24 10.24 1.95 -2.63
C GLY A 24 9.34 1.48 -1.50
N ILE A 25 8.45 2.37 -1.04
CA ILE A 25 7.50 2.09 0.05
C ILE A 25 6.29 1.36 -0.53
N ALA A 26 5.97 0.22 0.06
CA ALA A 26 4.73 -0.49 -0.15
C ALA A 26 3.80 -0.30 1.06
N LEU A 27 2.48 -0.36 0.85
CA LEU A 27 1.48 -0.15 1.92
C LEU A 27 0.56 -1.35 2.02
N THR A 28 0.35 -1.81 3.25
CA THR A 28 -0.80 -2.64 3.62
C THR A 28 -1.56 -1.90 4.71
N ALA A 29 -2.84 -1.58 4.49
CA ALA A 29 -3.71 -0.99 5.50
C ALA A 29 -5.02 -1.76 5.62
N MET A 30 -5.47 -1.97 6.85
CA MET A 30 -6.71 -2.68 7.15
C MET A 30 -7.54 -1.93 8.19
N ARG A 31 -8.84 -1.79 7.92
CA ARG A 31 -9.84 -1.20 8.81
C ARG A 31 -10.69 -2.31 9.43
N GLY A 32 -10.99 -2.16 10.72
CA GLY A 32 -11.76 -3.15 11.50
C GLY A 32 -10.91 -4.10 12.32
N ILE A 33 -9.59 -3.91 12.36
CA ILE A 33 -8.65 -4.67 13.19
C ILE A 33 -7.67 -3.75 13.91
N ALA A 34 -7.09 -4.24 15.01
CA ALA A 34 -5.99 -3.55 15.69
C ALA A 34 -4.66 -3.71 14.92
N VAL A 35 -3.72 -2.79 15.11
CA VAL A 35 -2.43 -2.85 14.42
C VAL A 35 -1.60 -4.06 14.82
N GLU A 36 -1.73 -4.50 16.08
CA GLU A 36 -1.11 -5.71 16.60
C GLU A 36 -1.66 -6.97 15.90
N GLU A 37 -2.96 -7.01 15.61
CA GLU A 37 -3.55 -8.11 14.85
C GLU A 37 -3.07 -8.10 13.40
N LEU A 38 -2.94 -6.91 12.77
CA LEU A 38 -2.37 -6.79 11.42
C LEU A 38 -0.95 -7.35 11.38
N LEU A 39 -0.09 -6.92 12.32
CA LEU A 39 1.28 -7.40 12.43
C LEU A 39 1.37 -8.91 12.65
N GLN A 40 0.51 -9.47 13.51
CA GLN A 40 0.46 -10.93 13.72
C GLN A 40 0.07 -11.70 12.46
N ARG A 41 -0.88 -11.19 11.66
CA ARG A 41 -1.24 -11.80 10.37
C ARG A 41 -0.10 -11.76 9.36
N LEU A 42 0.67 -10.67 9.36
CA LEU A 42 1.90 -10.51 8.57
C LEU A 42 3.12 -11.21 9.18
N LYS A 43 2.90 -12.11 10.15
CA LYS A 43 3.94 -12.93 10.79
C LYS A 43 5.05 -12.11 11.44
N SER A 44 4.69 -10.96 12.01
CA SER A 44 5.55 -10.21 12.91
C SER A 44 5.83 -11.00 14.17
N ARG A 45 6.99 -10.76 14.77
CA ARG A 45 7.35 -11.37 16.05
C ARG A 45 6.60 -10.70 17.21
N PRO A 46 6.17 -11.46 18.23
CA PRO A 46 5.48 -10.89 19.39
C PRO A 46 6.32 -9.86 20.16
N GLU A 47 7.63 -10.04 20.22
CA GLU A 47 8.55 -9.12 20.90
C GLU A 47 8.58 -7.72 20.27
N ASP A 48 8.52 -7.64 18.93
CA ASP A 48 8.51 -6.36 18.20
C ASP A 48 7.24 -5.55 18.51
N ILE A 49 6.14 -6.24 18.87
CA ILE A 49 4.87 -5.64 19.23
C ILE A 49 4.86 -5.22 20.70
N ALA A 50 5.46 -6.02 21.58
CA ALA A 50 5.41 -5.82 23.02
C ALA A 50 6.34 -4.70 23.51
N ASP A 51 7.47 -4.47 22.83
CA ASP A 51 8.44 -3.41 23.15
C ASP A 51 8.83 -2.63 21.87
N PRO A 52 7.99 -1.68 21.43
CA PRO A 52 8.18 -1.00 20.15
C PRO A 52 9.45 -0.14 20.13
N VAL A 53 10.32 -0.41 19.16
CA VAL A 53 11.51 0.40 18.88
C VAL A 53 11.24 1.30 17.68
N ALA A 54 11.71 2.55 17.70
CA ALA A 54 11.61 3.42 16.53
C ALA A 54 12.49 2.88 15.39
N TYR A 55 11.98 2.92 14.16
CA TYR A 55 12.68 2.37 12.99
C TYR A 55 14.10 2.90 12.80
N ARG A 56 14.33 4.18 13.07
CA ARG A 56 15.67 4.79 12.97
C ARG A 56 16.69 4.21 13.97
N ASP A 57 16.21 3.68 15.08
CA ASP A 57 17.00 3.14 16.19
C ASP A 57 17.17 1.61 16.05
N PHE A 58 16.47 1.00 15.09
CA PHE A 58 16.60 -0.42 14.76
C PHE A 58 17.84 -0.71 13.93
N THR A 59 18.56 -1.77 14.29
CA THR A 59 19.73 -2.26 13.55
C THR A 59 19.50 -3.70 13.14
N VAL A 60 19.51 -3.96 11.83
CA VAL A 60 19.43 -5.32 11.28
C VAL A 60 20.68 -6.11 11.69
N SER A 61 20.51 -7.10 12.57
CA SER A 61 21.54 -8.10 12.83
C SER A 61 21.54 -9.17 11.73
N ARG A 62 22.64 -9.92 11.59
CA ARG A 62 22.71 -11.03 10.61
C ARG A 62 21.64 -12.09 10.86
N ASP A 63 21.22 -12.28 12.10
CA ASP A 63 20.24 -13.31 12.48
C ASP A 63 18.82 -12.99 12.01
N VAL A 64 18.57 -11.75 11.56
CA VAL A 64 17.25 -11.28 11.11
C VAL A 64 17.29 -10.70 9.69
N SER A 65 18.37 -10.95 8.93
CA SER A 65 18.53 -10.38 7.59
C SER A 65 17.59 -10.95 6.53
N HIS A 66 16.91 -12.06 6.85
CA HIS A 66 15.87 -12.69 6.01
C HIS A 66 14.48 -12.17 6.34
N LEU A 67 14.35 -11.18 7.22
CA LEU A 67 13.07 -10.57 7.56
C LEU A 67 12.97 -9.17 6.96
N THR A 68 11.74 -8.78 6.63
CA THR A 68 11.44 -7.48 6.04
C THR A 68 11.10 -6.50 7.16
N PRO A 69 11.93 -5.46 7.41
CA PRO A 69 11.59 -4.43 8.38
C PRO A 69 10.51 -3.51 7.83
N CYS A 70 9.48 -3.26 8.62
CA CYS A 70 8.39 -2.36 8.28
C CYS A 70 8.20 -1.28 9.36
N MET A 71 7.66 -0.11 8.98
CA MET A 71 7.06 0.81 9.94
C MET A 71 5.58 0.54 10.07
N TYR A 72 4.98 0.77 11.23
CA TYR A 72 3.54 0.58 11.41
C TYR A 72 2.89 1.69 12.24
N GLY A 73 1.57 1.78 12.16
CA GLY A 73 0.80 2.76 12.92
C GLY A 73 -0.69 2.69 12.64
N THR A 74 -1.40 3.76 13.00
CA THR A 74 -2.83 3.91 12.72
C THR A 74 -3.13 5.26 12.06
N SER A 75 -4.19 5.28 11.24
CA SER A 75 -4.75 6.48 10.61
C SER A 75 -6.27 6.41 10.71
N GLY A 76 -6.84 7.10 11.70
CA GLY A 76 -8.26 6.93 12.03
C GLY A 76 -8.53 5.46 12.39
N ASP A 77 -9.46 4.82 11.67
CA ASP A 77 -9.83 3.42 11.87
C ASP A 77 -8.92 2.41 11.13
N TRP A 78 -7.92 2.90 10.41
CA TRP A 78 -7.00 2.05 9.65
C TRP A 78 -5.77 1.70 10.48
N ALA A 79 -5.49 0.43 10.67
CA ALA A 79 -4.16 -0.07 10.98
C ALA A 79 -3.34 -0.13 9.69
N TYR A 80 -2.07 0.28 9.70
CA TYR A 80 -1.22 0.22 8.51
C TYR A 80 0.18 -0.27 8.80
N VAL A 81 0.80 -0.80 7.75
CA VAL A 81 2.19 -1.21 7.66
C VAL A 81 2.80 -0.64 6.37
N LEU A 82 3.99 -0.07 6.51
CA LEU A 82 4.83 0.47 5.45
C LEU A 82 6.07 -0.40 5.32
N GLU A 83 6.24 -1.01 4.17
CA GLU A 83 7.33 -1.95 3.90
C GLU A 83 8.33 -1.33 2.96
N HIS A 84 9.61 -1.67 3.14
CA HIS A 84 10.65 -1.28 2.22
C HIS A 84 10.86 -2.37 1.16
N GLY A 85 10.98 -1.97 -0.11
CA GLY A 85 11.47 -2.86 -1.17
C GLY A 85 10.43 -3.18 -2.23
N ASP A 86 9.49 -2.27 -2.48
CA ASP A 86 8.48 -2.35 -3.54
C ASP A 86 7.51 -3.53 -3.44
N SER A 87 7.58 -4.32 -2.36
CA SER A 87 6.74 -5.48 -2.14
C SER A 87 5.93 -5.38 -0.85
N CYS A 88 4.72 -5.93 -0.88
CA CYS A 88 3.88 -6.03 0.31
C CYS A 88 3.90 -7.49 0.76
N THR A 89 4.33 -7.76 1.99
CA THR A 89 4.26 -9.09 2.60
C THR A 89 2.83 -9.65 2.54
N TRP A 90 1.81 -8.80 2.69
CA TRP A 90 0.41 -9.20 2.51
C TRP A 90 0.15 -9.76 1.11
N TYR A 91 0.62 -9.07 0.07
CA TYR A 91 0.42 -9.47 -1.34
C TYR A 91 1.14 -10.78 -1.64
N GLU A 92 2.35 -10.96 -1.12
CA GLU A 92 3.11 -12.19 -1.29
C GLU A 92 2.40 -13.39 -0.65
N TRP A 93 1.93 -13.25 0.59
CA TRP A 93 1.15 -14.28 1.26
C TRP A 93 -0.17 -14.57 0.56
N TRP A 94 -0.82 -13.58 -0.06
CA TRP A 94 -2.06 -13.82 -0.81
C TRP A 94 -1.88 -14.84 -1.94
N PHE A 95 -0.71 -14.84 -2.60
CA PHE A 95 -0.39 -15.82 -3.65
C PHE A 95 0.19 -17.12 -3.11
N ASP A 96 0.89 -17.10 -1.97
CA ASP A 96 1.46 -18.30 -1.37
C ASP A 96 0.42 -19.12 -0.59
N ASP A 97 -0.33 -18.48 0.31
CA ASP A 97 -1.40 -19.06 1.10
C ASP A 97 -2.44 -17.99 1.49
N GLU A 98 -3.48 -17.86 0.65
CA GLU A 98 -4.55 -16.86 0.86
C GLU A 98 -5.19 -16.98 2.25
N ALA A 99 -5.26 -18.18 2.84
CA ALA A 99 -5.94 -18.39 4.12
C ALA A 99 -5.24 -17.67 5.29
N VAL A 100 -3.96 -17.34 5.13
CA VAL A 100 -3.16 -16.61 6.14
C VAL A 100 -3.58 -15.15 6.23
N VAL A 101 -3.86 -14.53 5.08
CA VAL A 101 -3.98 -13.06 4.97
C VAL A 101 -5.35 -12.59 4.49
N ARG A 102 -6.26 -13.52 4.16
CA ARG A 102 -7.61 -13.23 3.69
C ARG A 102 -8.36 -12.32 4.68
N PRO A 103 -8.88 -11.16 4.23
CA PRO A 103 -9.72 -10.31 5.06
C PRO A 103 -11.00 -11.05 5.45
N ARG A 104 -11.42 -10.89 6.70
CA ARG A 104 -12.70 -11.42 7.19
C ARG A 104 -13.84 -10.51 6.76
N SER A 105 -15.07 -11.01 6.83
CA SER A 105 -16.26 -10.18 6.59
C SER A 105 -16.30 -9.00 7.56
N GLY A 106 -16.54 -7.80 7.03
CA GLY A 106 -16.48 -6.54 7.78
C GLY A 106 -15.10 -5.88 7.84
N GLU A 107 -14.02 -6.61 7.50
CA GLU A 107 -12.66 -6.05 7.44
C GLU A 107 -12.39 -5.49 6.04
N GLU A 108 -11.97 -4.23 6.00
CA GLU A 108 -11.63 -3.58 4.74
C GLU A 108 -10.12 -3.49 4.60
N LEU A 109 -9.59 -3.84 3.42
CA LEU A 109 -8.17 -3.86 3.12
C LEU A 109 -7.89 -2.95 1.93
N VAL A 110 -6.81 -2.18 2.01
CA VAL A 110 -6.11 -1.69 0.82
C VAL A 110 -4.64 -2.11 0.90
N CYS A 111 -4.11 -2.62 -0.21
CA CYS A 111 -2.71 -2.93 -0.35
C CYS A 111 -2.19 -2.30 -1.65
N ILE A 112 -1.17 -1.45 -1.54
CA ILE A 112 -0.52 -0.80 -2.66
C ILE A 112 0.87 -1.42 -2.82
N HIS A 113 1.03 -2.18 -3.90
CA HIS A 113 2.23 -2.97 -4.22
C HIS A 113 2.92 -2.37 -5.45
N PRO A 114 3.90 -1.45 -5.28
CA PRO A 114 4.49 -0.72 -6.39
C PRO A 114 5.27 -1.60 -7.37
N ASN A 115 5.98 -2.63 -6.87
CA ASN A 115 6.77 -3.59 -7.65
C ASN A 115 7.51 -3.02 -8.88
N VAL A 116 8.11 -1.83 -8.73
CA VAL A 116 8.63 -1.07 -9.88
C VAL A 116 9.79 -1.78 -10.61
N SER A 117 10.34 -2.84 -10.02
CA SER A 117 11.49 -3.57 -10.53
C SER A 117 11.18 -4.79 -11.40
N VAL A 118 10.00 -5.42 -11.30
CA VAL A 118 9.76 -6.76 -11.91
C VAL A 118 8.39 -6.93 -12.57
N ASN A 119 7.31 -6.44 -11.98
CA ASN A 119 5.93 -6.69 -12.40
C ASN A 119 5.13 -5.37 -12.51
N PRO A 120 3.92 -5.37 -13.10
CA PRO A 120 3.06 -4.19 -12.98
C PRO A 120 2.80 -3.86 -11.51
N SER A 121 2.77 -2.57 -11.19
CA SER A 121 2.31 -2.07 -9.89
C SER A 121 0.85 -2.46 -9.69
N MET A 122 0.53 -3.01 -8.52
CA MET A 122 -0.79 -3.55 -8.20
C MET A 122 -1.46 -2.76 -7.08
N LEU A 123 -2.74 -2.49 -7.25
CA LEU A 123 -3.65 -2.07 -6.20
C LEU A 123 -4.54 -3.27 -5.85
N VAL A 124 -4.57 -3.62 -4.57
CA VAL A 124 -5.49 -4.61 -4.02
C VAL A 124 -6.45 -3.92 -3.07
N TYR A 125 -7.73 -4.24 -3.17
CA TYR A 125 -8.77 -3.70 -2.32
C TYR A 125 -9.80 -4.77 -1.96
N ALA A 126 -10.13 -4.87 -0.67
CA ALA A 126 -11.24 -5.67 -0.18
C ALA A 126 -12.20 -4.74 0.55
N PRO A 127 -13.44 -4.53 0.09
CA PRO A 127 -14.34 -3.52 0.64
C PRO A 127 -15.02 -3.95 1.96
N GLY A 128 -14.83 -5.19 2.40
CA GLY A 128 -15.45 -5.77 3.59
C GLY A 128 -16.60 -6.74 3.34
N ASP A 129 -16.88 -7.09 2.08
CA ASP A 129 -17.85 -8.13 1.71
C ASP A 129 -17.23 -9.54 1.59
N GLY A 130 -15.93 -9.67 1.89
CA GLY A 130 -15.16 -10.91 1.75
C GLY A 130 -14.57 -11.13 0.35
N GLY A 131 -14.85 -10.25 -0.61
CA GLY A 131 -14.20 -10.18 -1.91
C GLY A 131 -12.86 -9.45 -1.85
N VAL A 132 -11.91 -9.91 -2.66
CA VAL A 132 -10.60 -9.26 -2.86
C VAL A 132 -10.47 -8.91 -4.34
N HIS A 133 -10.22 -7.64 -4.64
CA HIS A 133 -10.15 -7.09 -5.99
C HIS A 133 -8.76 -6.58 -6.27
N LEU A 134 -8.20 -6.99 -7.41
CA LEU A 134 -6.87 -6.61 -7.84
C LEU A 134 -6.97 -5.81 -9.15
N ALA A 135 -6.16 -4.77 -9.28
CA ALA A 135 -6.02 -4.00 -10.51
C ALA A 135 -4.58 -3.52 -10.68
N GLU A 136 -4.09 -3.55 -11.92
CA GLU A 136 -2.85 -2.86 -12.28
C GLU A 136 -3.06 -1.34 -12.17
N PHE A 137 -2.00 -0.61 -11.86
CA PHE A 137 -2.03 0.85 -11.89
C PHE A 137 -2.41 1.35 -13.30
N GLY A 138 -3.44 2.20 -13.36
CA GLY A 138 -4.00 2.70 -14.61
C GLY A 138 -5.20 1.93 -15.13
N ALA A 139 -5.53 0.77 -14.54
CA ALA A 139 -6.73 0.03 -14.83
C ALA A 139 -7.86 0.37 -13.83
N PRO A 140 -9.14 0.29 -14.26
CA PRO A 140 -10.25 0.40 -13.32
C PRO A 140 -10.28 -0.80 -12.37
N ILE A 141 -10.55 -0.55 -11.09
CA ILE A 141 -10.73 -1.61 -10.09
C ILE A 141 -12.19 -2.09 -10.08
N GLY A 142 -12.40 -3.39 -9.89
CA GLY A 142 -13.74 -3.98 -9.87
C GLY A 142 -14.34 -4.26 -11.26
N ARG A 143 -13.55 -4.25 -12.33
CA ARG A 143 -14.02 -4.58 -13.68
C ARG A 143 -14.55 -6.02 -13.74
N GLY A 144 -15.79 -6.20 -14.20
CA GLY A 144 -16.41 -7.51 -14.34
C GLY A 144 -16.92 -8.11 -13.03
N VAL A 145 -16.86 -7.37 -11.93
CA VAL A 145 -17.47 -7.74 -10.65
C VAL A 145 -18.98 -7.55 -10.74
N GLY A 146 -19.74 -8.41 -10.06
CA GLY A 146 -21.20 -8.34 -9.97
C GLY A 146 -21.67 -7.17 -9.07
N GLN A 147 -22.55 -7.46 -8.12
CA GLN A 147 -23.01 -6.45 -7.17
C GLN A 147 -21.87 -6.05 -6.22
N ASP A 148 -21.66 -4.75 -6.02
CA ASP A 148 -20.88 -4.16 -4.92
C ASP A 148 -21.85 -3.73 -3.83
N PRO A 149 -22.18 -4.60 -2.85
CA PRO A 149 -23.16 -4.29 -1.82
C PRO A 149 -22.68 -3.22 -0.84
N THR A 150 -21.37 -2.96 -0.78
CA THR A 150 -20.76 -1.99 0.13
C THR A 150 -20.73 -0.58 -0.46
N HIS A 151 -20.84 -0.46 -1.79
CA HIS A 151 -20.57 0.74 -2.58
C HIS A 151 -19.14 1.30 -2.45
N ARG A 152 -18.26 0.66 -1.68
CA ARG A 152 -16.90 1.16 -1.41
C ARG A 152 -15.94 0.88 -2.55
N LEU A 153 -16.10 -0.26 -3.24
CA LEU A 153 -15.31 -0.58 -4.44
C LEU A 153 -15.63 0.42 -5.56
N ALA A 154 -16.91 0.72 -5.77
CA ALA A 154 -17.33 1.74 -6.72
C ALA A 154 -16.81 3.14 -6.35
N ALA A 155 -16.85 3.50 -5.05
CA ALA A 155 -16.31 4.77 -4.57
C ALA A 155 -14.79 4.89 -4.80
N LEU A 156 -14.02 3.85 -4.49
CA LEU A 156 -12.58 3.82 -4.75
C LEU A 156 -12.27 3.95 -6.24
N ASN A 157 -12.98 3.21 -7.09
CA ASN A 157 -12.81 3.34 -8.54
C ASN A 157 -13.15 4.75 -9.04
N ALA A 158 -14.22 5.36 -8.54
CA ALA A 158 -14.59 6.73 -8.90
C ALA A 158 -13.52 7.74 -8.46
N GLY A 159 -12.93 7.55 -7.27
CA GLY A 159 -11.80 8.36 -6.78
C GLY A 159 -10.57 8.25 -7.68
N LEU A 160 -10.21 7.02 -8.09
CA LEU A 160 -9.11 6.77 -9.02
C LEU A 160 -9.33 7.43 -10.39
N VAL A 161 -10.55 7.32 -10.94
CA VAL A 161 -10.92 7.97 -12.21
C VAL A 161 -10.84 9.50 -12.08
N SER A 162 -11.41 10.07 -11.01
CA SER A 162 -11.41 11.51 -10.76
C SER A 162 -10.00 12.08 -10.62
N ALA A 163 -9.09 11.32 -10.00
CA ALA A 163 -7.68 11.69 -9.87
C ALA A 163 -6.88 11.51 -11.17
N GLY A 164 -7.47 10.99 -12.25
CA GLY A 164 -6.75 10.67 -13.49
C GLY A 164 -5.84 9.46 -13.38
N ALA A 165 -6.03 8.61 -12.36
CA ALA A 165 -5.23 7.40 -12.11
C ALA A 165 -5.74 6.17 -12.90
N VAL A 166 -6.78 6.33 -13.73
CA VAL A 166 -7.31 5.30 -14.64
C VAL A 166 -7.27 5.84 -16.06
N HIS A 167 -6.78 5.03 -17.00
CA HIS A 167 -6.73 5.42 -18.41
C HIS A 167 -8.16 5.61 -18.95
N PRO A 168 -8.50 6.76 -19.55
CA PRO A 168 -9.87 7.06 -19.99
C PRO A 168 -10.28 6.30 -21.27
N GLY A 169 -9.37 5.51 -21.84
CA GLY A 169 -9.58 4.75 -23.08
C GLY A 169 -8.95 5.45 -24.28
N GLU A 170 -8.75 4.71 -25.38
CA GLU A 170 -7.99 5.22 -26.54
C GLU A 170 -8.64 6.43 -27.23
N THR A 171 -9.96 6.55 -27.14
CA THR A 171 -10.74 7.63 -27.76
C THR A 171 -10.56 8.97 -27.07
N GLU A 172 -10.37 8.98 -25.75
CA GLU A 172 -10.30 10.20 -24.94
C GLU A 172 -8.88 10.48 -24.42
N GLY A 173 -8.09 9.43 -24.15
CA GLY A 173 -6.74 9.53 -23.56
C GLY A 173 -5.59 9.31 -24.52
N GLY A 174 -5.87 9.00 -25.79
CA GLY A 174 -4.84 8.53 -26.72
C GLY A 174 -4.28 7.17 -26.29
N SER A 175 -3.07 6.84 -26.74
CA SER A 175 -2.44 5.57 -26.35
C SER A 175 -1.96 5.60 -24.90
N VAL A 176 -1.97 4.44 -24.22
CA VAL A 176 -1.48 4.30 -22.83
C VAL A 176 -0.08 4.90 -22.62
N PRO A 177 0.90 4.74 -23.53
CA PRO A 177 2.20 5.39 -23.39
C PRO A 177 2.15 6.93 -23.43
N GLN A 178 1.31 7.51 -24.29
CA GLN A 178 1.14 8.96 -24.37
C GLN A 178 0.51 9.52 -23.11
N TRP A 179 -0.56 8.87 -22.63
CA TRP A 179 -1.19 9.22 -21.37
C TRP A 179 -0.20 9.15 -20.19
N ARG A 180 0.57 8.07 -20.07
CA ARG A 180 1.59 7.94 -19.01
C ARG A 180 2.64 9.04 -19.09
N ALA A 181 3.17 9.35 -20.27
CA ALA A 181 4.14 10.42 -20.46
C ALA A 181 3.58 11.80 -20.06
N GLN A 182 2.30 12.06 -20.32
CA GLN A 182 1.63 13.27 -19.85
C GLN A 182 1.53 13.30 -18.32
N LEU A 183 1.13 12.19 -17.68
CA LEU A 183 1.06 12.11 -16.22
C LEU A 183 2.42 12.34 -15.55
N ASP A 184 3.50 11.79 -16.13
CA ASP A 184 4.86 12.02 -15.64
C ASP A 184 5.23 13.50 -15.69
N ALA A 185 4.89 14.18 -16.79
CA ALA A 185 5.19 15.60 -16.98
C ALA A 185 4.36 16.54 -16.08
N GLU A 186 3.08 16.24 -15.86
CA GLU A 186 2.12 17.16 -15.21
C GLU A 186 1.89 16.84 -13.73
N HIS A 187 2.01 15.57 -13.34
CA HIS A 187 1.52 15.09 -12.04
C HIS A 187 2.57 14.37 -11.19
N GLY A 188 3.79 14.19 -11.71
CA GLY A 188 4.83 13.39 -11.07
C GLY A 188 4.58 11.88 -11.17
N GLY A 189 3.83 11.48 -12.20
CA GLY A 189 3.62 10.09 -12.58
C GLY A 189 2.38 9.42 -12.00
N LEU A 190 2.07 8.25 -12.56
CA LEU A 190 0.87 7.47 -12.24
C LEU A 190 0.82 7.03 -10.78
N HIS A 191 1.95 6.66 -10.20
CA HIS A 191 2.04 6.25 -8.79
C HIS A 191 1.56 7.35 -7.86
N GLY A 192 2.02 8.58 -8.04
CA GLY A 192 1.58 9.72 -7.23
C GLY A 192 0.05 9.86 -7.23
N LEU A 193 -0.59 9.72 -8.38
CA LEU A 193 -2.05 9.81 -8.53
C LEU A 193 -2.80 8.64 -7.88
N VAL A 194 -2.30 7.41 -8.01
CA VAL A 194 -2.90 6.24 -7.34
C VAL A 194 -2.83 6.38 -5.83
N TRP A 195 -1.65 6.71 -5.28
CA TRP A 195 -1.48 6.90 -3.85
C TRP A 195 -2.35 8.04 -3.32
N GLN A 196 -2.40 9.17 -4.04
CA GLN A 196 -3.29 10.29 -3.70
C GLN A 196 -4.75 9.84 -3.65
N ALA A 197 -5.25 9.21 -4.72
CA ALA A 197 -6.65 8.79 -4.80
C ALA A 197 -7.03 7.81 -3.68
N VAL A 198 -6.14 6.87 -3.33
CA VAL A 198 -6.35 5.94 -2.22
C VAL A 198 -6.43 6.70 -0.90
N GLY A 199 -5.47 7.58 -0.60
CA GLY A 199 -5.47 8.38 0.62
C GLY A 199 -6.72 9.24 0.76
N ASP A 200 -7.07 9.97 -0.30
CA ASP A 200 -8.20 10.90 -0.32
C ASP A 200 -9.55 10.17 -0.21
N THR A 201 -9.71 9.02 -0.87
CA THR A 201 -10.98 8.28 -0.87
C THR A 201 -11.18 7.47 0.41
N LEU A 202 -10.12 6.85 0.92
CA LEU A 202 -10.20 5.98 2.10
C LEU A 202 -9.96 6.72 3.42
N GLY A 203 -9.54 7.99 3.36
CA GLY A 203 -9.21 8.80 4.53
C GLY A 203 -7.95 8.33 5.25
N ILE A 204 -6.98 7.79 4.50
CA ILE A 204 -5.70 7.34 5.04
C ILE A 204 -4.69 8.49 4.95
N ASP A 205 -4.18 8.91 6.11
CA ASP A 205 -3.14 9.91 6.24
C ASP A 205 -1.93 9.31 6.98
N ILE A 206 -0.76 9.43 6.37
CA ILE A 206 0.49 8.87 6.89
C ILE A 206 1.44 10.04 7.18
N PRO A 207 1.97 10.16 8.40
CA PRO A 207 2.79 11.30 8.79
C PRO A 207 4.16 11.27 8.10
N ARG A 208 4.26 11.95 6.95
CA ARG A 208 5.48 12.04 6.13
C ARG A 208 6.75 12.27 6.95
N ALA A 209 6.71 13.26 7.85
CA ALA A 209 7.88 13.62 8.65
C ALA A 209 8.32 12.50 9.60
N ASP A 210 7.38 11.68 10.12
CA ASP A 210 7.71 10.56 11.00
C ASP A 210 8.26 9.38 10.20
N VAL A 211 7.72 9.13 9.01
CA VAL A 211 8.19 8.08 8.10
C VAL A 211 9.60 8.39 7.58
N GLU A 212 9.82 9.59 7.04
CA GLU A 212 11.13 9.99 6.50
C GLU A 212 12.22 10.05 7.57
N GLN A 213 11.86 10.28 8.83
CA GLN A 213 12.79 10.35 9.97
C GLN A 213 12.81 9.07 10.81
N GLY A 214 12.11 8.02 10.38
CA GLY A 214 12.03 6.72 11.04
C GLY A 214 11.59 6.77 12.50
N ARG A 215 10.65 7.66 12.82
CA ARG A 215 10.09 7.81 14.16
C ARG A 215 8.96 6.84 14.47
N LEU A 216 8.36 6.24 13.43
CA LEU A 216 7.36 5.19 13.62
C LEU A 216 8.00 3.93 14.17
N PRO A 217 7.26 3.12 14.94
CA PRO A 217 7.75 1.85 15.45
C PRO A 217 8.04 0.87 14.31
N VAL A 218 9.06 0.03 14.50
CA VAL A 218 9.46 -1.03 13.58
C VAL A 218 8.94 -2.39 14.01
N ALA A 219 8.59 -3.21 13.03
CA ALA A 219 8.37 -4.63 13.22
C ALA A 219 9.09 -5.43 12.11
N LEU A 220 9.43 -6.68 12.39
CA LEU A 220 10.05 -7.57 11.42
C LEU A 220 9.04 -8.58 10.89
N LEU A 221 8.75 -8.50 9.60
CA LEU A 221 7.79 -9.36 8.92
C LEU A 221 8.48 -10.58 8.33
N THR A 222 7.75 -11.69 8.30
CA THR A 222 8.18 -12.92 7.62
C THR A 222 7.33 -13.07 6.35
N GLY A 223 7.88 -12.63 5.21
CA GLY A 223 7.28 -12.89 3.90
C GLY A 223 7.62 -14.30 3.39
N PRO A 224 6.81 -14.89 2.51
CA PRO A 224 7.10 -16.21 1.93
C PRO A 224 8.34 -16.19 1.01
N TYR A 225 8.81 -15.01 0.60
CA TYR A 225 9.95 -14.83 -0.30
C TYR A 225 11.14 -14.06 0.32
N ALA A 226 11.11 -13.84 1.64
CA ALA A 226 12.11 -13.09 2.40
C ALA A 226 13.34 -13.93 2.81
#